data_AF-A0A5J4KR00-F1
#
_entry.id   AF-A0A5J4KR00-F1
#
_cell.length_a   1.000
_cell.length_b   1.000
_cell.length_c   1.000
_cell.angle_alpha   90.00
_cell.angle_beta   90.00
_cell.angle_gamma   90.00
#
_symmetry.space_group_name_H-M   'P 1'
#
loop_
_entity.id
_entity.type
_entity.pdbx_description
1 polymer ?
#
loop_
_entity_poly.entity_id
_entity_poly.type
_entity_poly.pdbx_seq_one_letter_code
_entity_poly.pdbx_strand_id
1 'polypeptide(L)'
;MRKFAEYYNHSRQSFYRLVLQGIYNDHQIENMTFCFCKYSGGIEKMDIKRSGSQPSGKGPAEYFTGTVRIDPQFEAPAPARVVGASVTFEPGARTAWHTHPLGQTLIVTAGYGRAQRWDGPIEEIRPGDVIWFSPGEKHWHGAAATTAMTHIAIQEKLDGKTVDWMEKVSDEQYQA
;
A
#
# COMPACT_ATOMS: atom_id res chain seq x y z
N MET A 1 10.59 -27.74 15.40
CA MET A 1 10.52 -26.39 14.77
C MET A 1 11.31 -25.31 15.51
N ARG A 2 11.42 -25.30 16.85
CA ARG A 2 12.32 -24.36 17.60
C ARG A 2 13.78 -24.40 17.16
N LYS A 3 14.31 -25.60 16.87
CA LYS A 3 15.73 -25.80 16.49
C LYS A 3 16.14 -25.16 15.15
N PHE A 4 15.21 -24.89 14.23
CA PHE A 4 15.54 -24.33 12.91
C PHE A 4 15.72 -22.80 12.96
N ALA A 5 14.92 -22.10 13.77
CA ALA A 5 15.04 -20.65 13.96
C ALA A 5 16.31 -20.28 14.77
N GLU A 6 16.67 -21.10 15.75
CA GLU A 6 17.92 -20.95 16.50
C GLU A 6 19.15 -21.16 15.60
N TYR A 7 19.11 -22.15 14.70
CA TYR A 7 20.22 -22.43 13.78
C TYR A 7 20.44 -21.32 12.74
N TYR A 8 19.36 -20.73 12.20
CA TYR A 8 19.45 -19.64 11.21
C TYR A 8 19.91 -18.31 11.81
N ASN A 9 19.59 -18.05 13.09
CA ASN A 9 20.09 -16.87 13.81
C ASN A 9 21.56 -17.06 14.22
N HIS A 10 21.96 -18.27 14.62
CA HIS A 10 23.35 -18.57 14.97
C HIS A 10 24.29 -18.42 13.77
N SER A 11 23.87 -18.86 12.57
CA SER A 11 24.72 -18.84 11.37
C SER A 11 25.00 -17.43 10.85
N ARG A 12 24.05 -16.49 10.97
CA ARG A 12 24.28 -15.07 10.65
C ARG A 12 25.19 -14.40 11.67
N GLN A 13 24.99 -14.65 12.97
CA GLN A 13 25.87 -14.09 14.01
C GLN A 13 27.33 -14.52 13.83
N SER A 14 27.57 -15.78 13.45
CA SER A 14 28.92 -16.28 13.20
C SER A 14 29.59 -15.65 11.98
N PHE A 15 28.84 -15.34 10.91
CA PHE A 15 29.40 -14.75 9.70
C PHE A 15 29.83 -13.28 9.88
N TYR A 16 29.02 -12.47 10.58
CA TYR A 16 29.37 -11.07 10.84
C TYR A 16 30.48 -10.90 11.88
N ARG A 17 30.58 -11.82 12.85
CA ARG A 17 31.65 -11.78 13.86
C ARG A 17 33.04 -12.00 13.24
N LEU A 18 33.15 -12.85 12.21
CA LEU A 18 34.39 -13.08 11.49
C LEU A 18 34.86 -11.85 10.69
N VAL A 19 33.95 -11.02 10.18
CA VAL A 19 34.30 -9.83 9.38
C VAL A 19 34.73 -8.65 10.25
N LEU A 20 34.23 -8.56 11.49
CA LEU A 20 34.43 -7.40 12.37
C LEU A 20 35.62 -7.54 13.34
N GLN A 21 36.11 -8.77 13.57
CA GLN A 21 37.27 -9.04 14.44
C GLN A 21 38.60 -8.46 13.94
N GLY A 22 38.66 -7.95 12.70
CA GLY A 22 39.83 -7.24 12.16
C GLY A 22 39.82 -5.73 12.36
N ILE A 23 38.72 -5.14 12.87
CA ILE A 23 38.52 -3.68 12.89
C ILE A 23 38.12 -3.18 14.29
N TYR A 24 37.43 -4.00 15.09
CA TYR A 24 36.91 -3.60 16.40
C TYR A 24 37.21 -4.64 17.49
N ASN A 25 37.44 -4.17 18.72
CA ASN A 25 37.66 -5.05 19.88
C ASN A 25 36.37 -5.73 20.35
N ASP A 26 36.48 -6.85 21.05
CA ASP A 26 35.35 -7.69 21.47
C ASP A 26 34.22 -6.91 22.18
N HIS A 27 34.58 -5.94 23.02
CA HIS A 27 33.59 -5.13 23.74
C HIS A 27 32.81 -4.16 22.83
N GLN A 28 33.39 -3.73 21.70
CA GLN A 28 32.71 -2.92 20.68
C GLN A 28 31.79 -3.79 19.82
N ILE A 29 32.21 -5.02 19.51
CA ILE A 29 31.41 -6.00 18.75
C ILE A 29 30.17 -6.41 19.55
N GLU A 30 30.30 -6.64 20.86
CA GLU A 30 29.17 -6.96 21.74
C GLU A 30 28.13 -5.82 21.81
N ASN A 31 28.59 -4.57 21.91
CA ASN A 31 27.70 -3.40 21.94
C ASN A 31 27.01 -3.15 20.57
N MET A 32 27.68 -3.43 19.45
CA MET A 32 27.09 -3.27 18.12
C MET A 32 26.10 -4.41 17.79
N THR A 33 26.38 -5.63 18.24
CA THR A 33 25.44 -6.78 18.17
C THR A 33 24.18 -6.51 19.01
N PHE A 34 24.31 -5.81 20.13
CA PHE A 34 23.18 -5.36 20.95
C PHE A 34 22.31 -4.30 20.25
N CYS A 35 22.90 -3.46 19.39
CA CYS A 35 22.17 -2.45 18.63
C CYS A 35 21.27 -3.08 17.55
N PHE A 36 21.71 -4.18 16.92
CA PHE A 36 20.90 -4.94 15.96
C PHE A 36 19.75 -5.73 16.61
N CYS A 37 19.83 -6.05 17.90
CA CYS A 37 18.76 -6.74 18.61
C CYS A 37 17.65 -5.77 19.11
N LYS A 38 17.89 -4.46 19.11
CA LYS A 38 16.89 -3.45 19.54
C LYS A 38 15.87 -3.07 18.47
N TYR A 39 16.00 -3.57 17.25
CA TYR A 39 14.92 -3.53 16.24
C TYR A 39 14.04 -4.79 16.32
N SER A 40 13.62 -5.14 17.53
CA SER A 40 12.53 -6.09 17.76
C SER A 40 11.21 -5.35 17.97
N GLY A 41 10.97 -4.27 17.23
CA GLY A 41 9.61 -3.75 16.99
C GLY A 41 8.86 -4.61 15.97
N GLY A 42 9.20 -5.90 15.88
CA GLY A 42 8.47 -6.86 15.08
C GLY A 42 7.08 -6.99 15.67
N ILE A 43 6.05 -6.94 14.82
CA ILE A 43 4.71 -7.33 15.20
C ILE A 43 4.80 -8.68 15.92
N GLU A 44 4.38 -8.73 17.20
CA GLU A 44 4.21 -10.02 17.88
C GLU A 44 3.23 -10.90 17.07
N LYS A 45 3.23 -12.21 17.34
CA LYS A 45 2.24 -13.15 16.77
C LYS A 45 0.82 -12.54 16.73
N MET A 46 0.13 -12.71 15.60
CA MET A 46 -1.26 -12.28 15.34
C MET A 46 -1.59 -10.85 15.82
N ASP A 47 -1.49 -9.88 14.91
CA ASP A 47 -1.99 -8.52 15.11
C ASP A 47 -3.41 -8.38 14.55
N ILE A 48 -4.34 -7.90 15.38
CA ILE A 48 -5.73 -7.67 14.99
C ILE A 48 -6.07 -6.18 15.18
N LYS A 49 -6.14 -5.46 14.07
CA LYS A 49 -6.76 -4.14 13.99
C LYS A 49 -8.27 -4.33 13.99
N ARG A 50 -8.93 -4.00 15.10
CA ARG A 50 -10.38 -4.19 15.25
C ARG A 50 -11.13 -3.18 14.37
N SER A 51 -12.27 -3.59 13.82
CA SER A 51 -13.14 -2.67 13.07
C SER A 51 -13.48 -1.46 13.94
N GLY A 52 -13.33 -0.26 13.38
CA GLY A 52 -13.51 1.02 14.08
C GLY A 52 -12.30 1.52 14.87
N SER A 53 -11.20 0.76 14.98
CA SER A 53 -9.99 1.25 15.67
C SER A 53 -9.13 2.18 14.83
N GLN A 54 -9.29 2.13 13.50
CA GLN A 54 -8.54 2.95 12.54
C GLN A 54 -9.44 4.10 12.08
N PRO A 55 -9.10 5.38 12.37
CA PRO A 55 -9.93 6.51 11.97
C PRO A 55 -9.89 6.73 10.46
N SER A 56 -11.03 7.10 9.89
CA SER A 56 -11.12 7.52 8.48
C SER A 56 -10.41 8.86 8.26
N GLY A 57 -9.84 9.03 7.07
CA GLY A 57 -9.30 10.30 6.59
C GLY A 57 -10.07 10.82 5.37
N LYS A 58 -9.99 12.12 5.12
CA LYS A 58 -10.42 12.70 3.84
C LYS A 58 -9.30 12.56 2.82
N GLY A 59 -9.64 12.22 1.58
CA GLY A 59 -8.70 12.26 0.46
C GLY A 59 -8.16 13.67 0.26
N PRO A 60 -6.82 13.87 0.15
CA PRO A 60 -6.26 15.20 -0.09
C PRO A 60 -6.78 15.81 -1.40
N ALA A 61 -7.16 17.09 -1.35
CA ALA A 61 -7.71 17.80 -2.51
C ALA A 61 -6.72 17.89 -3.70
N GLU A 62 -5.43 17.67 -3.47
CA GLU A 62 -4.41 17.56 -4.53
C GLU A 62 -4.58 16.29 -5.36
N TYR A 63 -5.00 15.18 -4.74
CA TYR A 63 -5.04 13.84 -5.37
C TYR A 63 -6.44 13.35 -5.73
N PHE A 64 -7.48 14.06 -5.28
CA PHE A 64 -8.87 13.68 -5.54
C PHE A 64 -9.71 14.87 -6.02
N THR A 65 -10.59 14.63 -6.99
CA THR A 65 -11.68 15.56 -7.32
C THR A 65 -12.94 15.07 -6.62
N GLY A 66 -13.72 15.99 -6.04
CA GLY A 66 -14.91 15.65 -5.25
C GLY A 66 -14.59 15.16 -3.83
N THR A 67 -15.58 14.55 -3.18
CA THR A 67 -15.44 14.07 -1.79
C THR A 67 -15.03 12.61 -1.77
N VAL A 68 -13.90 12.32 -1.12
CA VAL A 68 -13.36 10.97 -0.96
C VAL A 68 -13.02 10.71 0.50
N ARG A 69 -13.42 9.55 1.00
CA ARG A 69 -13.06 9.04 2.32
C ARG A 69 -12.15 7.83 2.17
N ILE A 70 -11.08 7.80 2.94
CA ILE A 70 -10.08 6.72 2.97
C ILE A 70 -10.13 6.08 4.35
N ASP A 71 -10.35 4.77 4.42
CA ASP A 71 -10.28 3.97 5.63
C ASP A 71 -9.04 3.05 5.55
N PRO A 72 -7.96 3.38 6.27
CA PRO A 72 -6.75 2.55 6.28
C PRO A 72 -7.04 1.15 6.82
N GLN A 73 -6.60 0.10 6.12
CA GLN A 73 -6.80 -1.28 6.57
C GLN A 73 -5.49 -1.90 7.05
N PHE A 74 -4.48 -1.96 6.18
CA PHE A 74 -3.21 -2.59 6.53
C PHE A 74 -2.02 -1.98 5.79
N GLU A 75 -0.87 -2.05 6.44
CA GLU A 75 0.45 -1.86 5.86
C GLU A 75 1.30 -2.97 6.45
N ALA A 76 1.76 -3.89 5.62
CA ALA A 76 2.54 -5.03 6.09
C ALA A 76 3.96 -4.57 6.43
N PRO A 77 4.52 -4.97 7.59
CA PRO A 77 5.89 -4.61 7.93
C PRO A 77 6.88 -5.32 6.99
N ALA A 78 8.07 -4.74 6.86
CA ALA A 78 9.17 -5.37 6.14
C ALA A 78 9.41 -6.81 6.66
N PRO A 79 9.71 -7.79 5.79
CA PRO A 79 10.07 -7.63 4.37
C PRO A 79 8.89 -7.60 3.39
N ALA A 80 7.65 -7.70 3.85
CA ALA A 80 6.48 -7.52 2.99
C ALA A 80 6.35 -6.04 2.58
N ARG A 81 5.67 -5.79 1.45
CA ARG A 81 5.55 -4.45 0.85
C ARG A 81 4.11 -4.00 0.64
N VAL A 82 3.16 -4.90 0.86
CA VAL A 82 1.75 -4.69 0.52
C VAL A 82 1.09 -3.73 1.50
N VAL A 83 0.30 -2.82 0.93
CA VAL A 83 -0.55 -1.86 1.65
C VAL A 83 -1.94 -1.93 1.06
N GLY A 84 -2.95 -1.74 1.91
CA GLY A 84 -4.31 -1.65 1.46
C GLY A 84 -5.18 -0.73 2.29
N ALA A 85 -6.16 -0.14 1.61
CA ALA A 85 -7.16 0.73 2.19
C ALA A 85 -8.51 0.52 1.49
N SER A 86 -9.59 0.74 2.24
CA SER A 86 -10.91 0.92 1.65
C SER A 86 -11.06 2.40 1.27
N VAL A 87 -11.49 2.68 0.05
CA VAL A 87 -11.69 4.04 -0.44
C VAL A 87 -13.12 4.18 -0.90
N THR A 88 -13.84 5.16 -0.35
CA THR A 88 -15.21 5.51 -0.75
C THR A 88 -15.21 6.85 -1.46
N PHE A 89 -15.76 6.86 -2.66
CA PHE A 89 -15.96 8.03 -3.51
C PHE A 89 -17.44 8.41 -3.49
N GLU A 90 -17.76 9.65 -3.15
CA GLU A 90 -19.10 10.21 -3.35
C GLU A 90 -19.40 10.39 -4.86
N PRO A 91 -20.67 10.55 -5.29
CA PRO A 91 -21.00 10.73 -6.69
C PRO A 91 -20.13 11.78 -7.42
N GLY A 92 -19.56 11.38 -8.55
CA GLY A 92 -18.65 12.21 -9.35
C GLY A 92 -17.23 12.38 -8.79
N ALA A 93 -16.93 11.85 -7.61
CA ALA A 93 -15.59 11.89 -7.04
C ALA A 93 -14.67 10.84 -7.67
N ARG A 94 -13.41 11.22 -7.91
CA ARG A 94 -12.41 10.37 -8.56
C ARG A 94 -10.98 10.74 -8.15
N THR A 95 -10.05 9.83 -8.36
CA THR A 95 -8.62 10.13 -8.25
C THR A 95 -8.18 11.13 -9.32
N ALA A 96 -7.05 11.79 -9.09
CA ALA A 96 -6.22 12.32 -10.17
C ALA A 96 -5.70 11.15 -11.03
N TRP A 97 -5.16 11.48 -12.21
CA TRP A 97 -4.33 10.52 -12.93
C TRP A 97 -3.12 10.14 -12.07
N HIS A 98 -2.75 8.87 -12.08
CA HIS A 98 -1.60 8.37 -11.32
C HIS A 98 -1.08 7.05 -11.88
N THR A 99 0.08 6.63 -11.38
CA THR A 99 0.67 5.32 -11.65
C THR A 99 1.10 4.65 -10.34
N HIS A 100 1.20 3.31 -10.38
CA HIS A 100 1.74 2.50 -9.28
C HIS A 100 2.99 1.76 -9.76
N PRO A 101 4.12 1.79 -9.04
CA PRO A 101 5.39 1.24 -9.51
C PRO A 101 5.38 -0.29 -9.62
N LEU A 102 4.49 -0.96 -8.88
CA LEU A 102 4.32 -2.42 -8.91
C LEU A 102 2.87 -2.82 -9.22
N GLY A 103 2.12 -1.91 -9.86
CA GLY A 103 0.70 -2.09 -10.19
C GLY A 103 -0.23 -1.95 -8.99
N GLN A 104 -1.52 -2.12 -9.25
CA GLN A 104 -2.57 -2.03 -8.24
C GLN A 104 -3.71 -2.99 -8.57
N THR A 105 -4.23 -3.65 -7.53
CA THR A 105 -5.47 -4.40 -7.58
C THR A 105 -6.56 -3.64 -6.84
N LEU A 106 -7.72 -3.48 -7.47
CA LEU A 106 -8.94 -3.01 -6.82
C LEU A 106 -9.95 -4.15 -6.68
N ILE A 107 -10.67 -4.19 -5.56
CA ILE A 107 -11.81 -5.07 -5.35
C ILE A 107 -13.00 -4.21 -4.96
N VAL A 108 -13.99 -4.08 -5.83
CA VAL A 108 -15.16 -3.24 -5.55
C VAL A 108 -16.07 -3.95 -4.54
N THR A 109 -16.49 -3.22 -3.51
CA THR A 109 -17.29 -3.75 -2.39
C THR A 109 -18.68 -3.16 -2.31
N ALA A 110 -18.91 -1.95 -2.83
CA ALA A 110 -20.22 -1.31 -2.84
C ALA A 110 -20.37 -0.27 -3.96
N GLY A 111 -21.61 -0.04 -4.38
CA GLY A 111 -21.97 1.08 -5.27
C GLY A 111 -21.74 0.81 -6.75
N TYR A 112 -21.44 1.86 -7.51
CA TYR A 112 -21.22 1.78 -8.96
C TYR A 112 -20.23 2.88 -9.37
N GLY A 113 -19.12 2.45 -9.98
CA GLY A 113 -17.96 3.29 -10.25
C GLY A 113 -17.54 3.29 -11.71
N ARG A 114 -16.49 4.07 -11.97
CA ARG A 114 -15.81 4.17 -13.26
C ARG A 114 -14.31 4.04 -13.06
N ALA A 115 -13.64 3.45 -14.03
CA ALA A 115 -12.19 3.39 -14.08
C ALA A 115 -11.70 3.53 -15.52
N GLN A 116 -10.52 4.11 -15.70
CA GLN A 116 -9.94 4.29 -17.02
C GLN A 116 -8.43 4.29 -16.93
N ARG A 117 -7.80 3.51 -17.82
CA ARG A 117 -6.38 3.65 -18.16
C ARG A 117 -6.20 4.68 -19.27
N TRP A 118 -5.04 5.32 -19.33
CA TRP A 118 -4.74 6.32 -20.34
C TRP A 118 -4.98 5.80 -21.76
N ASP A 119 -5.63 6.61 -22.60
CA ASP A 119 -6.09 6.27 -23.96
C ASP A 119 -7.00 5.03 -24.07
N GLY A 120 -7.50 4.50 -22.96
CA GLY A 120 -8.48 3.42 -22.92
C GLY A 120 -9.92 3.93 -22.81
N PRO A 121 -10.92 3.06 -23.04
CA PRO A 121 -12.31 3.39 -22.72
C PRO A 121 -12.51 3.58 -21.21
N ILE A 122 -13.53 4.35 -20.83
CA ILE A 122 -14.03 4.34 -19.45
C ILE A 122 -14.80 3.03 -19.24
N GLU A 123 -14.36 2.26 -18.25
CA GLU A 123 -15.00 1.00 -17.85
C GLU A 123 -15.89 1.24 -16.62
N GLU A 124 -17.06 0.60 -16.61
CA GLU A 124 -17.92 0.56 -15.44
C GLU A 124 -17.46 -0.53 -14.47
N ILE A 125 -17.47 -0.24 -13.16
CA ILE A 125 -17.04 -1.19 -12.14
C ILE A 125 -18.08 -1.34 -11.03
N ARG A 126 -18.33 -2.58 -10.58
CA ARG A 126 -19.44 -2.99 -9.71
C ARG A 126 -18.99 -3.94 -8.61
N PRO A 127 -19.74 -4.09 -7.51
CA PRO A 127 -19.36 -4.96 -6.40
C PRO A 127 -19.09 -6.39 -6.85
N GLY A 128 -17.93 -6.91 -6.47
CA GLY A 128 -17.43 -8.22 -6.92
C GLY A 128 -16.41 -8.15 -8.06
N ASP A 129 -16.32 -7.03 -8.79
CA ASP A 129 -15.32 -6.85 -9.82
C ASP A 129 -13.92 -6.71 -9.21
N VAL A 130 -12.94 -7.28 -9.91
CA VAL A 130 -11.51 -7.20 -9.59
C VAL A 130 -10.79 -6.53 -10.75
N ILE A 131 -10.18 -5.39 -10.48
CA ILE A 131 -9.49 -4.58 -11.49
C ILE A 131 -7.99 -4.69 -11.23
N TRP A 132 -7.21 -4.88 -12.29
CA TRP A 132 -5.76 -4.86 -12.26
C TRP A 132 -5.22 -3.75 -13.15
N PHE A 133 -4.41 -2.85 -12.57
CA PHE A 133 -3.61 -1.88 -13.29
C PHE A 133 -2.15 -2.32 -13.29
N SER A 134 -1.55 -2.36 -14.48
CA SER A 134 -0.18 -2.81 -14.64
C SER A 134 0.84 -1.82 -14.02
N PRO A 135 2.06 -2.28 -13.66
CA PRO A 135 3.12 -1.38 -13.19
C PRO A 135 3.36 -0.22 -14.17
N GLY A 136 3.33 1.01 -13.66
CA GLY A 136 3.54 2.21 -14.46
C GLY A 136 2.37 2.61 -15.39
N GLU A 137 1.27 1.86 -15.41
CA GLU A 137 0.10 2.20 -16.22
C GLU A 137 -0.59 3.44 -15.64
N LYS A 138 -0.72 4.50 -16.45
CA LYS A 138 -1.41 5.73 -16.03
C LYS A 138 -2.91 5.48 -16.03
N HIS A 139 -3.58 5.71 -14.91
CA HIS A 139 -5.01 5.46 -14.77
C HIS A 139 -5.67 6.39 -13.75
N TRP A 140 -7.00 6.36 -13.73
CA TRP A 140 -7.83 6.89 -12.66
C TRP A 140 -9.01 5.94 -12.38
N HIS A 141 -9.60 6.11 -11.20
CA HIS A 141 -10.82 5.42 -10.80
C HIS A 141 -11.63 6.29 -9.83
N GLY A 142 -12.92 6.01 -9.73
CA GLY A 142 -13.83 6.78 -8.89
C GLY A 142 -15.27 6.32 -8.97
N ALA A 143 -16.15 7.09 -8.33
CA ALA A 143 -17.59 6.92 -8.42
C ALA A 143 -18.10 7.24 -9.83
N ALA A 144 -19.27 6.70 -10.18
CA ALA A 144 -20.02 7.23 -11.31
C ALA A 144 -20.70 8.56 -10.95
N ALA A 145 -21.31 9.22 -11.93
CA ALA A 145 -21.78 10.60 -11.80
C ALA A 145 -22.84 10.79 -10.69
N THR A 146 -23.69 9.79 -10.45
CA THR A 146 -24.85 9.90 -9.54
C THR A 146 -24.84 8.88 -8.41
N THR A 147 -23.87 7.97 -8.37
CA THR A 147 -23.80 6.89 -7.39
C THR A 147 -22.41 6.82 -6.79
N ALA A 148 -22.35 6.74 -5.46
CA ALA A 148 -21.10 6.48 -4.76
C ALA A 148 -20.53 5.09 -5.12
N MET A 149 -19.24 4.90 -4.87
CA MET A 149 -18.57 3.60 -5.01
C MET A 149 -17.54 3.42 -3.90
N THR A 150 -17.39 2.19 -3.41
CA THR A 150 -16.33 1.78 -2.49
C THR A 150 -15.58 0.59 -3.05
N HIS A 151 -14.25 0.64 -2.98
CA HIS A 151 -13.39 -0.51 -3.26
C HIS A 151 -12.29 -0.64 -2.21
N ILE A 152 -11.71 -1.84 -2.14
CA ILE A 152 -10.42 -2.08 -1.48
C ILE A 152 -9.33 -1.89 -2.54
N ALA A 153 -8.40 -0.98 -2.29
CA ALA A 153 -7.20 -0.80 -3.09
C ALA A 153 -6.03 -1.54 -2.44
N ILE A 154 -5.28 -2.30 -3.24
CA ILE A 154 -4.14 -3.13 -2.80
C ILE A 154 -2.98 -2.87 -3.74
N GLN A 155 -1.84 -2.45 -3.20
CA GLN A 155 -0.63 -2.18 -3.97
C GLN A 155 0.62 -2.41 -3.12
N GLU A 156 1.77 -2.56 -3.77
CA GLU A 156 3.06 -2.73 -3.10
C GLU A 156 3.90 -1.45 -3.12
N LYS A 157 4.72 -1.28 -2.08
CA LYS A 157 5.76 -0.24 -2.02
C LYS A 157 7.00 -0.62 -2.84
N LEU A 158 7.52 0.32 -3.62
CA LEU A 158 8.87 0.30 -4.19
C LEU A 158 9.61 1.55 -3.71
N ASP A 159 10.79 1.38 -3.11
CA ASP A 159 11.61 2.49 -2.58
C ASP A 159 10.84 3.46 -1.67
N GLY A 160 9.96 2.90 -0.83
CA GLY A 160 9.12 3.65 0.12
C GLY A 160 7.88 4.32 -0.49
N LYS A 161 7.69 4.24 -1.81
CA LYS A 161 6.56 4.84 -2.52
C LYS A 161 5.56 3.78 -2.98
N THR A 162 4.27 4.13 -2.96
CA THR A 162 3.21 3.29 -3.57
C THR A 162 2.63 3.90 -4.83
N VAL A 163 2.75 5.21 -5.05
CA VAL A 163 2.02 5.93 -6.10
C VAL A 163 2.84 7.13 -6.57
N ASP A 164 2.77 7.42 -7.86
CA ASP A 164 3.21 8.69 -8.44
C ASP A 164 1.98 9.43 -8.98
N TRP A 165 1.62 10.54 -8.32
CA TRP A 165 0.46 11.36 -8.66
C TRP A 165 0.76 12.28 -9.84
N MET A 166 -0.26 12.53 -10.67
CA MET A 166 -0.20 13.38 -11.84
C MET A 166 -1.35 14.41 -11.83
N GLU A 167 -1.73 14.92 -13.00
CA GLU A 167 -2.78 15.92 -13.12
C GLU A 167 -4.18 15.38 -12.78
N LYS A 168 -5.10 16.31 -12.48
CA LYS A 168 -6.52 15.98 -12.28
C LYS A 168 -7.15 15.45 -13.56
N VAL A 169 -8.08 14.51 -13.39
CA VAL A 169 -9.02 14.12 -14.45
C VAL A 169 -9.99 15.28 -14.67
N SER A 170 -9.95 15.88 -15.85
CA SER A 170 -10.85 16.98 -16.20
C SER A 170 -12.31 16.51 -16.27
N ASP A 171 -13.26 17.43 -16.22
CA ASP A 171 -14.67 17.06 -16.36
C ASP A 171 -14.96 16.50 -17.76
N GLU A 172 -14.28 16.98 -18.80
CA GLU A 172 -14.39 16.44 -20.15
C GLU A 172 -13.87 15.00 -20.22
N GLN A 173 -12.70 14.72 -19.63
CA GLN A 173 -12.16 13.36 -19.56
C GLN A 173 -13.08 12.40 -18.78
N TYR A 174 -13.76 12.90 -17.75
CA TYR A 174 -14.67 12.11 -16.93
C TYR A 174 -16.00 11.78 -17.62
N GLN A 175 -16.39 12.55 -18.64
CA GLN A 175 -17.65 12.40 -19.38
C GLN A 175 -17.48 11.74 -20.76
N ALA A 176 -16.24 11.61 -21.26
CA ALA A 176 -15.92 11.04 -22.57
C ALA A 176 -16.22 9.54 -22.67
#